data_AF-A0A165JIV3-F1
#
_entry.id   AF-A0A165JIV3-F1
#
_cell.length_a   1.000
_cell.length_b   1.000
_cell.length_c   1.000
_cell.angle_alpha   90.00
_cell.angle_beta   90.00
_cell.angle_gamma   90.00
#
_symmetry.space_group_name_H-M   'P 1'
#
loop_
_entity.id
_entity.type
_entity.pdbx_description
1 polymer ?
#
loop_
_entity_poly.entity_id
_entity_poly.type
_entity_poly.pdbx_seq_one_letter_code
_entity_poly.pdbx_strand_id
1 'polypeptide(L)'
;MGTRGYKVYRYKGWYFVHYNHWDSYPSGLGLDILRSIPVDRAAFDMWVRQWRDDLERELEEQGLGDGGTDVQISDDDGRYCITRTKPLNDVFIEWVYEIDFDNMIFHVDNRPMFPLKCMPSEDIFESCIGFNHYGQRAPDPVTPAEHHYVAHLSLPKNQAHAQPRLHSKVAHTLIEHGFNIPIHQLLDTNETLTARDTQRESFLQILVGDYLRSDEAGSHVPWLPSYADREDIPPELCAFALGLLRLAFSPHLSYSSLVESSAVLLSPLWLRADTFLWIATDLSSPQHIRAALESSLFEV
;
A
#
# COMPACT_ATOMS: atom_id res chain seq x y z
N MET A 1 -21.14 11.58 25.51
CA MET A 1 -21.17 11.12 24.11
C MET A 1 -19.82 10.46 23.87
N GLY A 2 -19.77 9.16 23.65
CA GLY A 2 -18.51 8.44 23.41
C GLY A 2 -18.18 8.37 21.93
N THR A 3 -16.90 8.25 21.62
CA THR A 3 -16.43 7.82 20.31
C THR A 3 -16.58 6.31 20.20
N ARG A 4 -16.88 5.83 18.99
CA ARG A 4 -17.01 4.41 18.68
C ARG A 4 -15.83 3.99 17.83
N GLY A 5 -15.61 2.69 17.77
CA GLY A 5 -14.49 2.19 17.00
C GLY A 5 -14.45 0.68 16.92
N TYR A 6 -13.48 0.20 16.15
CA TYR A 6 -13.19 -1.22 16.02
C TYR A 6 -11.84 -1.55 16.63
N LYS A 7 -11.81 -2.69 17.32
CA LYS A 7 -10.60 -3.43 17.62
C LYS A 7 -10.56 -4.62 16.69
N VAL A 8 -9.54 -4.69 15.85
CA VAL A 8 -9.44 -5.65 14.76
C VAL A 8 -8.19 -6.49 14.94
N TYR A 9 -8.32 -7.79 14.75
CA TYR A 9 -7.19 -8.69 14.58
C TYR A 9 -7.19 -9.19 13.14
N ARG A 10 -6.03 -9.16 12.49
CA ARG A 10 -5.89 -9.69 11.14
C ARG A 10 -4.96 -10.91 11.14
N TYR A 11 -5.45 -12.00 10.54
CA TYR A 11 -4.70 -13.24 10.42
C TYR A 11 -5.17 -14.04 9.20
N LYS A 12 -4.23 -14.52 8.38
CA LYS A 12 -4.47 -15.20 7.10
C LYS A 12 -5.44 -14.46 6.18
N GLY A 13 -5.37 -13.13 6.17
CA GLY A 13 -6.27 -12.28 5.38
C GLY A 13 -7.70 -12.18 5.89
N TRP A 14 -8.03 -12.80 7.04
CA TRP A 14 -9.30 -12.60 7.73
C TRP A 14 -9.19 -11.49 8.78
N TYR A 15 -10.27 -10.73 8.94
CA TYR A 15 -10.42 -9.69 9.94
C TYR A 15 -11.44 -10.14 10.98
N PHE A 16 -11.01 -10.15 12.24
CA PHE A 16 -11.80 -10.44 13.43
C PHE A 16 -12.10 -9.09 14.08
N VAL A 17 -13.32 -8.60 13.85
CA VAL A 17 -13.71 -7.21 14.12
C VAL A 17 -14.56 -7.18 15.38
N HIS A 18 -14.06 -6.52 16.42
CA HIS A 18 -14.79 -6.27 17.66
C HIS A 18 -15.22 -4.81 17.73
N TYR A 19 -16.54 -4.58 17.83
CA TYR A 19 -17.13 -3.27 18.02
C TYR A 19 -16.93 -2.77 19.45
N ASN A 20 -16.52 -1.52 19.57
CA ASN A 20 -16.43 -0.80 20.83
C ASN A 20 -17.31 0.46 20.78
N HIS A 21 -18.19 0.60 21.77
CA HIS A 21 -19.23 1.64 21.76
C HIS A 21 -18.79 2.97 22.41
N TRP A 22 -17.73 2.99 23.24
CA TRP A 22 -17.31 4.16 24.01
C TRP A 22 -15.79 4.30 24.08
N ASP A 23 -15.30 5.53 24.19
CA ASP A 23 -13.90 5.85 24.44
C ASP A 23 -12.89 5.25 23.44
N SER A 24 -13.30 5.16 22.16
CA SER A 24 -12.44 4.62 21.10
C SER A 24 -11.29 5.55 20.64
N TYR A 25 -11.13 6.74 21.21
CA TYR A 25 -9.99 7.61 20.89
C TYR A 25 -8.65 7.02 21.39
N PRO A 26 -7.49 7.53 20.93
CA PRO A 26 -6.19 6.92 21.24
C PRO A 26 -5.89 6.74 22.72
N SER A 27 -6.22 7.72 23.55
CA SER A 27 -6.05 7.67 25.01
C SER A 27 -7.02 6.72 25.75
N GLY A 28 -8.03 6.17 25.06
CA GLY A 28 -8.92 5.13 25.58
C GLY A 28 -8.57 3.78 24.97
N LEU A 29 -9.39 3.32 24.02
CA LEU A 29 -9.23 2.02 23.35
C LEU A 29 -7.82 1.81 22.77
N GLY A 30 -7.20 2.85 22.21
CA GLY A 30 -5.84 2.75 21.66
C GLY A 30 -4.81 2.32 22.72
N LEU A 31 -4.81 2.97 23.89
CA LEU A 31 -3.97 2.59 25.02
C LEU A 31 -4.34 1.23 25.62
N ASP A 32 -5.62 0.87 25.65
CA ASP A 32 -6.03 -0.45 26.13
C ASP A 32 -5.51 -1.57 25.23
N ILE A 33 -5.49 -1.34 23.91
CA ILE A 33 -4.88 -2.28 22.96
C ILE A 33 -3.36 -2.28 23.13
N LEU A 34 -2.71 -1.12 23.22
CA LEU A 34 -1.28 -0.99 23.42
C LEU A 34 -0.80 -1.79 24.65
N ARG A 35 -1.50 -1.66 25.78
CA ARG A 35 -1.22 -2.39 27.03
C ARG A 35 -1.33 -3.90 26.91
N SER A 36 -2.13 -4.38 25.95
CA SER A 36 -2.29 -5.82 25.70
C SER A 36 -1.10 -6.42 24.94
N ILE A 37 -0.24 -5.60 24.35
CA ILE A 37 0.93 -6.03 23.57
C ILE A 37 2.16 -6.06 24.50
N PRO A 38 2.80 -7.22 24.72
CA PRO A 38 3.96 -7.31 25.59
C PRO A 38 5.19 -6.58 25.03
N VAL A 39 5.91 -5.86 25.90
CA VAL A 39 7.16 -5.17 25.55
C VAL A 39 8.38 -6.12 25.58
N ASP A 40 8.38 -7.09 26.49
CA ASP A 40 9.46 -8.09 26.58
C ASP A 40 9.44 -9.03 25.37
N ARG A 41 10.60 -9.27 24.77
CA ARG A 41 10.71 -10.04 23.53
C ARG A 41 10.24 -11.49 23.67
N ALA A 42 10.57 -12.16 24.79
CA ALA A 42 10.17 -13.55 24.98
C ALA A 42 8.67 -13.67 25.25
N ALA A 43 8.13 -12.76 26.08
CA ALA A 43 6.70 -12.66 26.31
C ALA A 43 5.92 -12.31 25.03
N PHE A 44 6.46 -11.42 24.20
CA PHE A 44 5.88 -11.04 22.91
C PHE A 44 5.81 -12.24 21.96
N ASP A 45 6.91 -12.98 21.78
CA ASP A 45 6.93 -14.14 20.89
C ASP A 45 5.93 -15.23 21.35
N MET A 46 5.75 -15.42 22.65
CA MET A 46 4.72 -16.31 23.20
C MET A 46 3.30 -15.79 22.95
N TRP A 47 3.08 -14.50 23.18
CA TRP A 47 1.78 -13.84 22.97
C TRP A 47 1.34 -13.92 21.51
N VAL A 48 2.25 -13.68 20.55
CA VAL A 48 1.97 -13.82 19.11
C VAL A 48 1.57 -15.23 18.76
N ARG A 49 2.29 -16.25 19.28
CA ARG A 49 1.95 -17.66 19.03
C ARG A 49 0.57 -18.00 19.57
N GLN A 50 0.30 -17.63 20.82
CA GLN A 50 -0.99 -17.88 21.46
C GLN A 50 -2.14 -17.27 20.68
N TRP A 51 -2.03 -15.99 20.28
CA TRP A 51 -3.06 -15.33 19.49
C TRP A 51 -3.26 -15.99 18.12
N ARG A 52 -2.18 -16.35 17.42
CA ARG A 52 -2.31 -17.05 16.13
C ARG A 52 -3.01 -18.40 16.29
N ASP A 53 -2.67 -19.17 17.33
CA ASP A 53 -3.30 -20.46 17.60
C ASP A 53 -4.79 -20.29 17.95
N ASP A 54 -5.13 -19.24 18.71
CA ASP A 54 -6.53 -18.94 19.07
C ASP A 54 -7.36 -18.49 17.84
N LEU A 55 -6.80 -17.63 16.99
CA LEU A 55 -7.45 -17.17 15.75
C LEU A 55 -7.60 -18.31 14.73
N GLU A 56 -6.58 -19.17 14.60
CA GLU A 56 -6.67 -20.37 13.75
C GLU A 56 -7.79 -21.29 14.20
N ARG A 57 -7.86 -21.59 15.52
CA ARG A 57 -8.92 -22.42 16.09
C ARG A 57 -10.30 -21.83 15.81
N GLU A 58 -10.45 -20.52 15.92
CA GLU A 58 -11.72 -19.85 15.64
C GLU A 58 -12.12 -19.93 14.16
N LEU A 59 -11.17 -19.81 13.23
CA LEU A 59 -11.44 -20.05 11.81
C LEU A 59 -11.92 -21.49 11.57
N GLU A 60 -11.25 -22.48 12.16
CA GLU A 60 -11.62 -23.89 12.06
C GLU A 60 -13.02 -24.18 12.62
N GLU A 61 -13.35 -23.62 13.80
CA GLU A 61 -14.66 -23.77 14.45
C GLU A 61 -15.80 -23.21 13.60
N GLN A 62 -15.54 -22.10 12.90
CA GLN A 62 -16.51 -21.47 12.00
C GLN A 62 -16.52 -22.09 10.59
N GLY A 63 -15.67 -23.09 10.32
CA GLY A 63 -15.51 -23.69 9.00
C GLY A 63 -14.97 -22.71 7.94
N LEU A 64 -14.30 -21.64 8.39
CA LEU A 64 -13.63 -20.64 7.56
C LEU A 64 -12.18 -21.10 7.34
N GLY A 65 -11.71 -21.12 6.10
CA GLY A 65 -10.35 -21.60 5.79
C GLY A 65 -9.99 -21.38 4.32
N ASP A 66 -8.86 -21.95 3.89
CA ASP A 66 -8.37 -21.91 2.51
C ASP A 66 -9.27 -22.75 1.59
N GLY A 67 -10.46 -22.22 1.28
CA GLY A 67 -11.50 -22.88 0.49
C GLY A 67 -12.93 -22.61 0.95
N GLY A 68 -13.10 -21.92 2.08
CA GLY A 68 -14.41 -21.48 2.55
C GLY A 68 -15.03 -20.39 1.67
N THR A 69 -16.35 -20.36 1.60
CA THR A 69 -17.11 -19.27 0.97
C THR A 69 -16.88 -17.98 1.76
N ASP A 70 -16.71 -16.82 1.09
CA ASP A 70 -16.60 -15.50 1.73
C ASP A 70 -17.93 -15.09 2.39
N VAL A 71 -18.25 -15.74 3.51
CA VAL A 71 -19.43 -15.45 4.32
C VAL A 71 -18.98 -14.65 5.52
N GLN A 72 -19.51 -13.45 5.65
CA GLN A 72 -19.38 -12.66 6.87
C GLN A 72 -20.19 -13.35 7.97
N ILE A 73 -19.52 -13.72 9.05
CA ILE A 73 -20.17 -14.24 10.26
C ILE A 73 -20.23 -13.08 11.25
N SER A 74 -21.42 -12.77 11.75
CA SER A 74 -21.60 -11.81 12.83
C SER A 74 -22.34 -12.45 13.99
N ASP A 75 -22.05 -12.00 15.21
CA ASP A 75 -22.91 -12.30 16.34
C ASP A 75 -24.28 -11.62 16.20
N ASP A 76 -25.26 -12.09 16.98
CA ASP A 76 -26.64 -11.57 16.96
C ASP A 76 -26.70 -10.06 17.31
N ASP A 77 -25.74 -9.59 18.11
CA ASP A 77 -25.66 -8.21 18.58
C ASP A 77 -24.88 -7.28 17.63
N GLY A 78 -24.28 -7.82 16.56
CA GLY A 78 -23.43 -7.08 15.62
C GLY A 78 -22.17 -6.47 16.25
N ARG A 79 -21.76 -6.98 17.43
CA ARG A 79 -20.56 -6.52 18.15
C ARG A 79 -19.31 -7.25 17.73
N TYR A 80 -19.47 -8.37 17.05
CA TYR A 80 -18.37 -9.18 16.60
C TYR A 80 -18.64 -9.71 15.20
N CYS A 81 -17.66 -9.60 14.30
CA CYS A 81 -17.74 -10.28 13.03
C CYS A 81 -16.39 -10.75 12.48
N ILE A 82 -16.43 -11.82 11.69
CA ILE A 82 -15.30 -12.34 10.93
C ILE A 82 -15.58 -12.11 9.44
N THR A 83 -14.66 -11.46 8.74
CA THR A 83 -14.83 -11.08 7.34
C THR A 83 -13.50 -11.01 6.60
N ARG A 84 -13.52 -11.12 5.27
CA ARG A 84 -12.37 -10.79 4.40
C ARG A 84 -12.35 -9.33 3.96
N THR A 85 -13.45 -8.62 4.16
CA THR A 85 -13.54 -7.20 3.83
C THR A 85 -12.92 -6.39 4.95
N LYS A 86 -11.93 -5.57 4.61
CA LYS A 86 -11.27 -4.68 5.57
C LYS A 86 -12.30 -3.71 6.18
N PRO A 87 -12.39 -3.58 7.51
CA PRO A 87 -13.31 -2.62 8.14
C PRO A 87 -12.84 -1.19 7.87
N LEU A 88 -13.75 -0.33 7.44
CA LEU A 88 -13.48 1.08 7.19
C LEU A 88 -14.12 1.96 8.26
N ASN A 89 -13.56 3.15 8.47
CA ASN A 89 -14.25 4.21 9.20
C ASN A 89 -15.53 4.58 8.44
N ASP A 90 -16.59 4.87 9.18
CA ASP A 90 -17.87 5.31 8.62
C ASP A 90 -18.48 6.43 9.47
N VAL A 91 -19.72 6.83 9.17
CA VAL A 91 -20.43 7.92 9.89
C VAL A 91 -20.61 7.62 11.39
N PHE A 92 -20.49 6.36 11.79
CA PHE A 92 -20.65 5.86 13.15
C PHE A 92 -19.38 5.27 13.75
N ILE A 93 -18.29 5.15 13.00
CA ILE A 93 -17.04 4.52 13.43
C ILE A 93 -15.90 5.52 13.21
N GLU A 94 -15.47 6.14 14.30
CA GLU A 94 -14.45 7.19 14.25
C GLU A 94 -13.02 6.65 14.33
N TRP A 95 -12.80 5.45 14.88
CA TRP A 95 -11.47 4.87 15.07
C TRP A 95 -11.42 3.38 14.74
N VAL A 96 -10.41 2.95 14.00
CA VAL A 96 -10.14 1.52 13.75
C VAL A 96 -8.71 1.20 14.14
N TYR A 97 -8.52 0.29 15.08
CA TYR A 97 -7.22 -0.22 15.47
C TYR A 97 -7.07 -1.67 15.01
N GLU A 98 -5.99 -1.96 14.28
CA GLU A 98 -5.72 -3.28 13.74
C GLU A 98 -4.41 -3.83 14.30
N ILE A 99 -4.44 -5.06 14.81
CA ILE A 99 -3.25 -5.85 15.07
C ILE A 99 -3.11 -6.83 13.91
N ASP A 100 -2.19 -6.53 12.99
CA ASP A 100 -1.90 -7.36 11.82
C ASP A 100 -0.83 -8.41 12.18
N PHE A 101 -1.28 -9.64 12.43
CA PHE A 101 -0.39 -10.76 12.71
C PHE A 101 0.26 -11.35 11.46
N ASP A 102 -0.22 -11.05 10.26
CA ASP A 102 0.38 -11.52 9.01
C ASP A 102 1.67 -10.76 8.72
N ASN A 103 1.62 -9.43 8.89
CA ASN A 103 2.74 -8.53 8.61
C ASN A 103 3.48 -8.05 9.86
N MET A 104 2.96 -8.34 11.05
CA MET A 104 3.48 -7.89 12.35
C MET A 104 3.45 -6.36 12.52
N ILE A 105 2.34 -5.73 12.13
CA ILE A 105 2.18 -4.26 12.11
C ILE A 105 0.93 -3.88 12.92
N PHE A 106 0.99 -2.75 13.62
CA PHE A 106 -0.15 -2.08 14.22
C PHE A 106 -0.68 -0.99 13.28
N HIS A 107 -1.97 -1.04 12.95
CA HIS A 107 -2.61 -0.02 12.12
C HIS A 107 -3.56 0.87 12.93
N VAL A 108 -3.68 2.12 12.47
CA VAL A 108 -4.70 3.08 12.92
C VAL A 108 -5.42 3.61 11.69
N ASP A 109 -6.75 3.52 11.68
CA ASP A 109 -7.62 3.86 10.54
C ASP A 109 -7.11 3.25 9.23
N ASN A 110 -6.82 1.95 9.27
CA ASN A 110 -6.33 1.16 8.14
C ASN A 110 -4.93 1.52 7.62
N ARG A 111 -4.20 2.42 8.31
CA ARG A 111 -2.85 2.84 7.92
C ARG A 111 -1.79 2.20 8.81
N PRO A 112 -0.69 1.67 8.24
CA PRO A 112 0.38 1.09 9.04
C PRO A 112 1.09 2.18 9.83
N MET A 113 1.20 1.98 11.15
CA MET A 113 1.77 2.97 12.07
C MET A 113 3.08 2.47 12.66
N PHE A 114 3.03 1.34 13.37
CA PHE A 114 4.13 0.86 14.20
C PHE A 114 4.38 -0.63 13.95
N PRO A 115 5.63 -1.11 13.90
CA PRO A 115 5.91 -2.52 14.01
C PRO A 115 5.45 -3.04 15.38
N LEU A 116 4.76 -4.19 15.45
CA LEU A 116 4.27 -4.72 16.73
C LEU A 116 5.40 -5.02 17.74
N LYS A 117 6.62 -5.27 17.24
CA LYS A 117 7.82 -5.50 18.07
C LYS A 117 8.42 -4.22 18.64
N CYS A 118 8.03 -3.05 18.12
CA CYS A 118 8.58 -1.76 18.51
C CYS A 118 7.45 -0.74 18.65
N MET A 119 6.47 -1.07 19.49
CA MET A 119 5.40 -0.15 19.85
C MET A 119 5.96 1.01 20.70
N PRO A 120 5.44 2.24 20.54
CA PRO A 120 5.77 3.35 21.43
C PRO A 120 5.24 3.11 22.85
N SER A 121 5.79 3.81 23.83
CA SER A 121 5.30 3.80 25.21
C SER A 121 3.98 4.57 25.37
N GLU A 122 3.24 4.31 26.44
CA GLU A 122 1.91 4.90 26.68
C GLU A 122 1.93 6.43 26.71
N ASP A 123 3.02 7.03 27.20
CA ASP A 123 3.19 8.47 27.35
C ASP A 123 3.34 9.21 26.02
N ILE A 124 3.86 8.54 24.99
CA ILE A 124 4.08 9.15 23.66
C ILE A 124 3.14 8.60 22.58
N PHE A 125 2.45 7.48 22.82
CA PHE A 125 1.62 6.78 21.83
C PHE A 125 0.64 7.71 21.10
N GLU A 126 -0.15 8.49 21.85
CA GLU A 126 -1.14 9.40 21.26
C GLU A 126 -0.46 10.49 20.42
N SER A 127 0.68 11.04 20.88
CA SER A 127 1.42 12.07 20.15
C SER A 127 2.09 11.54 18.87
N CYS A 128 2.28 10.22 18.76
CA CYS A 128 2.84 9.59 17.56
C CYS A 128 1.79 9.36 16.47
N ILE A 129 0.50 9.56 16.74
CA ILE A 129 -0.59 9.38 15.77
C ILE A 129 -0.92 10.72 15.13
N GLY A 130 -0.40 10.94 13.93
CA GLY A 130 -0.56 12.18 13.18
C GLY A 130 -1.28 12.00 11.85
N PHE A 131 -1.03 12.95 10.96
CA PHE A 131 -1.48 12.94 9.58
C PHE A 131 -0.33 13.30 8.65
N ASN A 132 -0.29 12.68 7.47
CA ASN A 132 0.63 13.08 6.42
C ASN A 132 0.13 14.36 5.70
N HIS A 133 0.92 14.85 4.74
CA HIS A 133 0.57 16.03 3.92
C HIS A 133 -0.71 15.87 3.08
N TYR A 134 -1.22 14.64 2.94
CA TYR A 134 -2.46 14.30 2.25
C TYR A 134 -3.63 14.05 3.21
N GLY A 135 -3.49 14.39 4.50
CA GLY A 135 -4.57 14.27 5.48
C GLY A 135 -4.93 12.83 5.86
N GLN A 136 -4.07 11.86 5.55
CA GLN A 136 -4.24 10.46 5.92
C GLN A 136 -3.46 10.15 7.19
N ARG A 137 -3.93 9.19 8.00
CA ARG A 137 -3.19 8.75 9.19
C ARG A 137 -1.79 8.31 8.81
N ALA A 138 -0.84 8.77 9.60
CA ALA A 138 0.56 8.43 9.47
C ALA A 138 1.27 8.69 10.82
N PRO A 139 2.45 8.08 11.05
CA PRO A 139 3.30 8.47 12.15
C PRO A 139 3.54 9.99 12.13
N ASP A 140 3.33 10.63 13.27
CA ASP A 140 3.59 12.07 13.42
C ASP A 140 5.10 12.35 13.26
N PRO A 141 5.53 13.49 12.70
CA PRO A 141 6.94 13.86 12.63
C PRO A 141 7.71 13.82 13.95
N VAL A 142 7.03 13.92 15.11
CA VAL A 142 7.68 13.78 16.43
C VAL A 142 7.93 12.33 16.84
N THR A 143 7.38 11.35 16.11
CA THR A 143 7.53 9.93 16.40
C THR A 143 9.02 9.54 16.32
N PRO A 144 9.56 8.84 17.33
CA PRO A 144 10.92 8.31 17.27
C PRO A 144 11.11 7.35 16.10
N ALA A 145 12.25 7.44 15.41
CA ALA A 145 12.54 6.66 14.20
C ALA A 145 12.51 5.13 14.42
N GLU A 146 12.75 4.67 15.65
CA GLU A 146 12.66 3.24 16.00
C GLU A 146 11.23 2.69 15.92
N HIS A 147 10.22 3.52 16.16
CA HIS A 147 8.81 3.15 16.07
C HIS A 147 8.25 3.30 14.66
N HIS A 148 8.97 3.95 13.75
CA HIS A 148 8.48 4.15 12.39
C HIS A 148 8.31 2.82 11.69
N TYR A 149 7.09 2.58 11.18
CA TYR A 149 6.91 1.56 10.18
C TYR A 149 7.72 1.94 8.93
N VAL A 150 8.71 1.10 8.61
CA VAL A 150 9.42 1.15 7.34
C VAL A 150 8.91 -0.01 6.51
N ALA A 151 8.20 0.31 5.42
CA ALA A 151 7.77 -0.69 4.47
C ALA A 151 9.02 -1.42 3.93
N HIS A 152 9.11 -2.71 4.24
CA HIS A 152 10.18 -3.55 3.72
C HIS A 152 9.86 -3.89 2.27
N LEU A 153 10.85 -3.72 1.40
CA LEU A 153 10.79 -4.18 0.03
C LEU A 153 10.64 -5.71 0.04
N SER A 154 9.53 -6.20 -0.49
CA SER A 154 9.38 -7.63 -0.76
C SER A 154 10.38 -7.99 -1.85
N LEU A 155 11.27 -8.95 -1.59
CA LEU A 155 12.12 -9.50 -2.64
C LEU A 155 11.23 -10.17 -3.70
N PRO A 156 11.47 -9.95 -5.00
CA PRO A 156 10.69 -10.60 -6.06
C PRO A 156 10.71 -12.12 -5.90
N LYS A 157 9.53 -12.75 -5.95
CA LYS A 157 9.36 -14.19 -5.72
C LYS A 157 10.20 -15.04 -6.69
N ASN A 158 10.57 -14.48 -7.84
CA ASN A 158 11.21 -15.17 -8.96
C ASN A 158 12.74 -15.02 -9.06
N GLN A 159 13.42 -14.30 -8.15
CA GLN A 159 14.89 -14.16 -8.24
C GLN A 159 15.68 -15.46 -7.99
N ALA A 160 15.06 -16.50 -7.41
CA ALA A 160 15.75 -17.78 -7.19
C ALA A 160 15.95 -18.62 -8.48
N HIS A 161 15.19 -18.34 -9.56
CA HIS A 161 15.20 -19.17 -10.77
C HIS A 161 15.27 -18.41 -12.10
N ALA A 162 15.14 -17.09 -12.10
CA ALA A 162 15.42 -16.28 -13.28
C ALA A 162 16.93 -16.11 -13.44
N GLN A 163 17.61 -17.11 -14.00
CA GLN A 163 18.81 -16.80 -14.78
C GLN A 163 18.38 -15.76 -15.82
N PRO A 164 19.10 -14.64 -15.97
CA PRO A 164 18.79 -13.67 -17.00
C PRO A 164 18.81 -14.43 -18.33
N ARG A 165 17.67 -14.52 -19.01
CA ARG A 165 17.59 -15.05 -20.39
C ARG A 165 18.24 -14.01 -21.30
N LEU A 166 19.56 -13.97 -21.21
CA LEU A 166 20.44 -13.01 -21.83
C LEU A 166 20.60 -13.39 -23.31
N HIS A 167 19.57 -13.13 -24.12
CA HIS A 167 19.63 -13.37 -25.56
C HIS A 167 19.11 -12.21 -26.42
N SER A 168 18.83 -11.03 -25.85
CA SER A 168 18.71 -9.81 -26.65
C SER A 168 20.08 -9.12 -26.74
N LYS A 169 20.79 -9.32 -27.86
CA LYS A 169 22.02 -8.57 -28.18
C LYS A 169 21.79 -7.04 -28.18
N VAL A 170 20.53 -6.61 -28.36
CA VAL A 170 20.12 -5.19 -28.46
C VAL A 170 20.10 -4.52 -27.09
N ALA A 171 19.57 -5.20 -26.06
CA ALA A 171 19.54 -4.67 -24.69
C ALA A 171 20.97 -4.47 -24.14
N HIS A 172 21.86 -5.43 -24.36
CA HIS A 172 23.26 -5.31 -23.94
C HIS A 172 23.99 -4.16 -24.64
N THR A 173 23.79 -3.97 -25.95
CA THR A 173 24.49 -2.89 -26.66
C THR A 173 24.02 -1.51 -26.21
N LEU A 174 22.72 -1.31 -25.95
CA LEU A 174 22.18 -0.04 -25.46
C LEU A 174 22.64 0.29 -24.03
N ILE A 175 22.71 -0.72 -23.16
CA ILE A 175 23.13 -0.54 -21.75
C ILE A 175 24.65 -0.33 -21.65
N GLU A 176 25.46 -1.09 -22.43
CA GLU A 176 26.92 -0.99 -22.38
C GLU A 176 27.46 0.28 -23.04
N HIS A 177 26.78 0.84 -24.04
CA HIS A 177 27.23 2.06 -24.73
C HIS A 177 26.94 3.34 -23.95
N GLY A 178 26.25 3.25 -22.80
CA GLY A 178 26.11 4.34 -21.85
C GLY A 178 25.75 5.65 -22.54
N PHE A 179 24.68 5.64 -23.35
CA PHE A 179 24.19 6.84 -24.01
C PHE A 179 23.77 7.85 -22.95
N ASN A 180 24.70 8.72 -22.56
CA ASN A 180 24.48 9.82 -21.64
C ASN A 180 23.88 10.99 -22.43
N ILE A 181 22.79 10.71 -23.14
CA ILE A 181 22.01 11.71 -23.84
C ILE A 181 21.08 12.32 -22.78
N PRO A 182 21.16 13.63 -22.51
CA PRO A 182 20.22 14.27 -21.60
C PRO A 182 18.77 13.97 -22.00
N ILE A 183 17.91 13.71 -21.02
CA ILE A 183 16.51 13.31 -21.28
C ILE A 183 15.76 14.32 -22.17
N HIS A 184 16.09 15.60 -22.06
CA HIS A 184 15.49 16.64 -22.89
C HIS A 184 15.87 16.50 -24.36
N GLN A 185 17.11 16.10 -24.67
CA GLN A 185 17.53 15.81 -26.05
C GLN A 185 16.89 14.52 -26.57
N LEU A 186 16.77 13.50 -25.71
CA LEU A 186 16.14 12.23 -26.08
C LEU A 186 14.65 12.42 -26.43
N LEU A 187 13.95 13.27 -25.68
CA LEU A 187 12.53 13.53 -25.86
C LEU A 187 12.22 14.70 -26.81
N ASP A 188 13.25 15.34 -27.38
CA ASP A 188 13.13 16.57 -28.18
C ASP A 188 12.35 17.68 -27.44
N THR A 189 12.77 17.96 -26.21
CA THR A 189 12.18 18.95 -25.31
C THR A 189 13.23 19.95 -24.81
N ASN A 190 12.77 21.03 -24.19
CA ASN A 190 13.65 22.03 -23.58
C ASN A 190 14.29 21.48 -22.30
N GLU A 191 15.56 21.80 -22.06
CA GLU A 191 16.27 21.45 -20.82
C GLU A 191 15.60 22.07 -19.58
N THR A 192 15.01 23.24 -19.74
CA THR A 192 14.26 23.93 -18.68
C THR A 192 12.78 23.92 -19.01
N LEU A 193 11.95 23.73 -17.98
CA LEU A 193 10.50 23.80 -18.11
C LEU A 193 10.10 25.21 -18.55
N THR A 194 9.29 25.29 -19.60
CA THR A 194 8.70 26.58 -19.99
C THR A 194 7.64 26.99 -18.97
N ALA A 195 7.22 28.27 -18.96
CA ALA A 195 6.14 28.72 -18.10
C ALA A 195 4.84 27.89 -18.29
N ARG A 196 4.60 27.40 -19.51
CA ARG A 196 3.47 26.50 -19.81
C ARG A 196 3.67 25.12 -19.19
N ASP A 197 4.89 24.58 -19.22
CA ASP A 197 5.19 23.28 -18.64
C ASP A 197 5.11 23.32 -17.12
N THR A 198 5.60 24.40 -16.48
CA THR A 198 5.45 24.63 -15.04
C THR A 198 3.98 24.69 -14.61
N GLN A 199 3.11 25.34 -15.39
CA GLN A 199 1.67 25.35 -15.11
C GLN A 199 1.06 23.95 -15.23
N ARG A 200 1.45 23.18 -16.25
CA ARG A 200 1.01 21.80 -16.44
C ARG A 200 1.47 20.89 -15.30
N GLU A 201 2.74 21.01 -14.90
CA GLU A 201 3.29 20.29 -13.75
C GLU A 201 2.51 20.62 -12.48
N SER A 202 2.27 21.90 -12.20
CA SER A 202 1.48 22.32 -11.03
C SER A 202 0.07 21.73 -11.03
N PHE A 203 -0.58 21.70 -12.20
CA PHE A 203 -1.89 21.07 -12.36
C PHE A 203 -1.84 19.56 -12.10
N LEU A 204 -0.85 18.86 -12.65
CA LEU A 204 -0.66 17.43 -12.40
C LEU A 204 -0.38 17.14 -10.93
N GLN A 205 0.44 17.96 -10.26
CA GLN A 205 0.69 17.82 -8.81
C GLN A 205 -0.59 17.97 -8.00
N ILE A 206 -1.50 18.87 -8.37
CA ILE A 206 -2.82 19.01 -7.72
C ILE A 206 -3.64 17.73 -7.92
N LEU A 207 -3.69 17.18 -9.14
CA LEU A 207 -4.44 15.95 -9.43
C LEU A 207 -3.86 14.74 -8.68
N VAL A 208 -2.53 14.60 -8.64
CA VAL A 208 -1.85 13.57 -7.84
C VAL A 208 -2.20 13.76 -6.37
N GLY A 209 -2.09 14.99 -5.84
CA GLY A 209 -2.35 15.27 -4.44
C GLY A 209 -3.80 15.02 -4.04
N ASP A 210 -4.77 15.34 -4.92
CA ASP A 210 -6.18 15.06 -4.71
C ASP A 210 -6.47 13.56 -4.71
N TYR A 211 -5.88 12.82 -5.64
CA TYR A 211 -5.97 11.37 -5.63
C TYR A 211 -5.36 10.77 -4.37
N LEU A 212 -4.14 11.17 -3.99
CA LEU A 212 -3.47 10.67 -2.79
C LEU A 212 -4.23 10.98 -1.49
N ARG A 213 -5.11 11.99 -1.48
CA ARG A 213 -6.05 12.26 -0.37
C ARG A 213 -7.21 11.27 -0.31
N SER A 214 -7.60 10.68 -1.44
CA SER A 214 -8.66 9.67 -1.47
C SER A 214 -8.24 8.44 -0.67
N ASP A 215 -9.21 7.83 0.01
CA ASP A 215 -8.93 6.65 0.83
C ASP A 215 -8.54 5.44 -0.04
N GLU A 216 -9.21 5.27 -1.18
CA GLU A 216 -8.91 4.25 -2.19
C GLU A 216 -7.42 4.29 -2.58
N ALA A 217 -6.93 5.45 -2.99
CA ALA A 217 -5.57 5.62 -3.46
C ALA A 217 -4.53 5.49 -2.36
N GLY A 218 -4.64 6.36 -1.36
CA GLY A 218 -3.55 6.53 -0.43
C GLY A 218 -3.45 5.37 0.53
N SER A 219 -4.51 4.56 0.70
CA SER A 219 -4.45 3.33 1.50
C SER A 219 -3.45 2.33 0.92
N HIS A 220 -3.23 2.33 -0.40
CA HIS A 220 -2.27 1.43 -1.06
C HIS A 220 -0.83 1.97 -1.08
N VAL A 221 -0.63 3.28 -0.98
CA VAL A 221 0.69 3.92 -1.14
C VAL A 221 1.74 3.37 -0.15
N PRO A 222 1.43 3.19 1.16
CA PRO A 222 2.39 2.58 2.09
C PRO A 222 2.80 1.15 1.73
N TRP A 223 1.98 0.45 0.95
CA TRP A 223 2.19 -0.96 0.56
C TRP A 223 2.85 -1.11 -0.80
N LEU A 224 3.11 -0.03 -1.53
CA LEU A 224 3.83 -0.08 -2.81
C LEU A 224 5.15 -0.89 -2.72
N PRO A 225 5.95 -0.77 -1.64
CA PRO A 225 7.16 -1.59 -1.46
C PRO A 225 6.89 -3.08 -1.27
N SER A 226 5.69 -3.46 -0.84
CA SER A 226 5.32 -4.85 -0.57
C SER A 226 4.93 -5.62 -1.83
N TYR A 227 4.60 -4.92 -2.93
CA TYR A 227 4.30 -5.54 -4.21
C TYR A 227 5.61 -5.88 -4.93
N ALA A 228 5.94 -7.16 -4.97
CA ALA A 228 7.23 -7.63 -5.47
C ALA A 228 7.24 -7.69 -7.02
N ASP A 229 6.08 -7.99 -7.59
CA ASP A 229 5.86 -8.14 -9.03
C ASP A 229 4.77 -7.15 -9.51
N ARG A 230 4.77 -6.82 -10.80
CA ARG A 230 3.81 -5.87 -11.38
C ARG A 230 2.36 -6.35 -11.25
N GLU A 231 2.16 -7.65 -11.35
CA GLU A 231 0.88 -8.34 -11.24
C GLU A 231 0.32 -8.29 -9.82
N ASP A 232 1.17 -8.05 -8.82
CA ASP A 232 0.76 -7.88 -7.43
C ASP A 232 0.22 -6.46 -7.17
N ILE A 233 0.42 -5.49 -8.09
CA ILE A 233 -0.06 -4.11 -7.93
C ILE A 233 -1.59 -4.07 -8.09
N PRO A 234 -2.32 -3.46 -7.14
CA PRO A 234 -3.76 -3.28 -7.23
C PRO A 234 -4.19 -2.64 -8.58
N PRO A 235 -5.17 -3.21 -9.30
CA PRO A 235 -5.66 -2.67 -10.56
C PRO A 235 -6.09 -1.20 -10.46
N GLU A 236 -6.61 -0.78 -9.32
CA GLU A 236 -7.06 0.60 -9.04
C GLU A 236 -5.89 1.59 -9.11
N LEU A 237 -4.74 1.22 -8.54
CA LEU A 237 -3.52 2.03 -8.63
C LEU A 237 -3.01 2.11 -10.07
N CYS A 238 -3.01 0.98 -10.79
CA CYS A 238 -2.62 0.93 -12.20
C CYS A 238 -3.54 1.80 -13.07
N ALA A 239 -4.87 1.70 -12.87
CA ALA A 239 -5.86 2.49 -13.58
C ALA A 239 -5.69 3.99 -13.33
N PHE A 240 -5.42 4.38 -12.08
CA PHE A 240 -5.14 5.78 -11.77
C PHE A 240 -3.85 6.29 -12.41
N ALA A 241 -2.74 5.57 -12.25
CA ALA A 241 -1.45 5.96 -12.85
C ALA A 241 -1.61 6.14 -14.37
N LEU A 242 -2.36 5.23 -14.99
CA LEU A 242 -2.71 5.32 -16.39
C LEU A 242 -3.56 6.56 -16.71
N GLY A 243 -4.63 6.80 -15.94
CA GLY A 243 -5.49 7.97 -16.12
C GLY A 243 -4.70 9.28 -16.04
N LEU A 244 -3.81 9.40 -15.06
CA LEU A 244 -2.95 10.55 -14.87
C LEU A 244 -2.00 10.78 -16.05
N LEU A 245 -1.38 9.72 -16.54
CA LEU A 245 -0.48 9.81 -17.70
C LEU A 245 -1.27 10.13 -18.98
N ARG A 246 -2.46 9.56 -19.17
CA ARG A 246 -3.32 9.94 -20.30
C ARG A 246 -3.68 11.43 -20.26
N LEU A 247 -3.95 12.00 -19.09
CA LEU A 247 -4.17 13.44 -18.95
C LEU A 247 -2.93 14.27 -19.31
N ALA A 248 -1.73 13.77 -18.99
CA ALA A 248 -0.48 14.44 -19.31
C ALA A 248 -0.13 14.36 -20.81
N PHE A 249 -0.38 13.22 -21.44
CA PHE A 249 0.04 12.92 -22.82
C PHE A 249 -1.03 13.20 -23.89
N SER A 250 -2.32 13.21 -23.54
CA SER A 250 -3.41 13.47 -24.48
C SER A 250 -3.95 14.90 -24.34
N PRO A 251 -3.81 15.75 -25.37
CA PRO A 251 -4.40 17.09 -25.37
C PRO A 251 -5.93 17.08 -25.57
N HIS A 252 -6.54 15.93 -25.86
CA HIS A 252 -7.97 15.79 -26.10
C HIS A 252 -8.60 14.80 -25.10
N LEU A 253 -9.29 15.37 -24.11
CA LEU A 253 -10.07 14.65 -23.11
C LEU A 253 -11.30 14.02 -23.78
N SER A 254 -11.16 12.85 -24.40
CA SER A 254 -12.33 11.98 -24.55
C SER A 254 -12.45 11.19 -23.26
N TYR A 255 -13.24 11.72 -22.31
CA TYR A 255 -13.43 11.16 -20.97
C TYR A 255 -14.10 9.77 -20.98
N SER A 256 -14.57 9.28 -22.13
CA SER A 256 -15.46 8.12 -22.19
C SER A 256 -14.79 6.74 -22.10
N SER A 257 -13.47 6.63 -21.89
CA SER A 257 -12.77 5.32 -21.89
C SER A 257 -12.02 4.98 -20.61
N LEU A 258 -12.28 5.65 -19.48
CA LEU A 258 -11.51 5.46 -18.25
C LEU A 258 -11.78 4.13 -17.52
N VAL A 259 -12.77 3.35 -17.95
CA VAL A 259 -13.01 2.01 -17.38
C VAL A 259 -12.50 0.96 -18.35
N GLU A 260 -11.19 0.74 -18.32
CA GLU A 260 -10.56 -0.39 -19.00
C GLU A 260 -10.50 -1.60 -18.06
N SER A 261 -10.67 -2.80 -18.63
CA SER A 261 -10.54 -4.06 -17.88
C SER A 261 -9.13 -4.19 -17.27
N SER A 262 -9.02 -4.81 -16.10
CA SER A 262 -7.74 -5.04 -15.40
C SER A 262 -6.68 -5.73 -16.26
N ALA A 263 -7.09 -6.60 -17.19
CA ALA A 263 -6.19 -7.26 -18.13
C ALA A 263 -5.50 -6.28 -19.11
N VAL A 264 -6.15 -5.15 -19.42
CA VAL A 264 -5.58 -4.09 -20.29
C VAL A 264 -4.54 -3.26 -19.52
N LEU A 265 -4.74 -3.07 -18.21
CA LEU A 265 -3.85 -2.27 -17.37
C LEU A 265 -2.44 -2.88 -17.20
N LEU A 266 -2.34 -4.21 -17.33
CA LEU A 266 -1.08 -4.94 -17.23
C LEU A 266 -0.41 -5.19 -18.59
N SER A 267 -1.02 -4.79 -19.71
CA SER A 267 -0.36 -4.81 -21.01
C SER A 267 0.50 -3.55 -21.21
N PRO A 268 1.57 -3.57 -22.02
CA PRO A 268 2.26 -2.35 -22.41
C PRO A 268 1.29 -1.40 -23.13
N LEU A 269 1.06 -0.23 -22.55
CA LEU A 269 0.14 0.74 -23.14
C LEU A 269 0.90 1.85 -23.84
N TRP A 270 0.76 1.92 -25.16
CA TRP A 270 1.30 3.01 -25.96
C TRP A 270 0.52 4.31 -25.71
N LEU A 271 1.21 5.29 -25.12
CA LEU A 271 0.70 6.65 -24.90
C LEU A 271 0.91 7.54 -26.14
N ARG A 272 1.97 7.26 -26.91
CA ARG A 272 2.33 7.88 -28.19
C ARG A 272 2.94 6.83 -29.13
N ALA A 273 3.27 7.21 -30.36
CA ALA A 273 3.97 6.32 -31.31
C ALA A 273 5.37 5.89 -30.83
N ASP A 274 5.94 6.64 -29.89
CA ASP A 274 7.32 6.55 -29.39
C ASP A 274 7.38 6.41 -27.86
N THR A 275 6.24 6.26 -27.19
CA THR A 275 6.18 6.22 -25.72
C THR A 275 5.13 5.22 -25.27
N PHE A 276 5.53 4.27 -24.42
CA PHE A 276 4.62 3.34 -23.76
C PHE A 276 4.76 3.43 -22.23
N LEU A 277 3.72 3.04 -21.53
CA LEU A 277 3.66 2.94 -20.09
C LEU A 277 3.92 1.50 -19.66
N TRP A 278 4.88 1.33 -18.77
CA TRP A 278 5.14 0.11 -18.02
C TRP A 278 5.30 0.46 -16.54
N ILE A 279 4.47 -0.15 -15.69
CA ILE A 279 4.45 0.15 -14.25
C ILE A 279 5.31 -0.88 -13.54
N ALA A 280 6.24 -0.40 -12.73
CA ALA A 280 7.15 -1.20 -11.95
C ALA A 280 7.05 -0.84 -10.47
N THR A 281 7.26 -1.81 -9.59
CA THR A 281 7.57 -1.56 -8.18
C THR A 281 9.08 -1.57 -7.97
N ASP A 282 9.53 -0.95 -6.87
CA ASP A 282 10.92 -0.88 -6.45
C ASP A 282 11.92 -0.35 -7.50
N LEU A 283 12.02 0.97 -7.60
CA LEU A 283 13.05 1.65 -8.40
C LEU A 283 14.20 2.19 -7.53
N SER A 284 14.38 1.63 -6.33
CA SER A 284 15.31 2.16 -5.32
C SER A 284 16.79 1.90 -5.65
N SER A 285 17.08 0.91 -6.50
CA SER A 285 18.43 0.53 -6.88
C SER A 285 18.64 0.53 -8.40
N PRO A 286 19.86 0.84 -8.90
CA PRO A 286 20.17 0.74 -10.33
C PRO A 286 19.94 -0.66 -10.92
N GLN A 287 20.07 -1.71 -10.09
CA GLN A 287 19.83 -3.09 -10.50
C GLN A 287 18.34 -3.34 -10.74
N HIS A 288 17.47 -2.86 -9.86
CA HIS A 288 16.02 -2.99 -10.02
C HIS A 288 15.50 -2.15 -11.19
N ILE A 289 16.04 -0.94 -11.39
CA ILE A 289 15.74 -0.13 -12.58
C ILE A 289 16.13 -0.90 -13.85
N ARG A 290 17.30 -1.53 -13.89
CA ARG A 290 17.73 -2.32 -15.05
C ARG A 290 16.80 -3.51 -15.29
N ALA A 291 16.45 -4.25 -14.24
CA ALA A 291 15.53 -5.39 -14.35
C ALA A 291 14.14 -4.95 -14.87
N ALA A 292 13.60 -3.84 -14.34
CA ALA A 292 12.36 -3.25 -14.81
C ALA A 292 12.42 -2.88 -16.31
N LEU A 293 13.49 -2.22 -16.73
CA LEU A 293 13.71 -1.86 -18.14
C LEU A 293 13.80 -3.10 -19.04
N GLU A 294 14.58 -4.11 -18.64
CA GLU A 294 14.71 -5.36 -19.40
C GLU A 294 13.36 -6.06 -19.55
N SER A 295 12.60 -6.20 -18.46
CA SER A 295 11.24 -6.77 -18.48
C SER A 295 10.31 -5.98 -19.41
N SER A 296 10.35 -4.64 -19.34
CA SER A 296 9.50 -3.80 -20.18
C SER A 296 9.77 -3.97 -21.68
N LEU A 297 11.04 -4.20 -22.07
CA LEU A 297 11.43 -4.41 -23.46
C LEU A 297 11.06 -5.81 -23.99
N PHE A 298 10.83 -6.79 -23.11
CA PHE A 298 10.40 -8.13 -23.53
C PHE A 298 8.90 -8.21 -23.81
N GLU A 299 8.10 -7.33 -23.19
CA GLU A 299 6.64 -7.33 -23.37
C GLU A 299 6.17 -6.53 -24.60
N VAL A 300 6.99 -5.59 -25.09
CA VAL A 300 6.70 -4.68 -26.21
C VAL A 300 7.07 -5.31 -27.54
#